data_AF-A0A1H0IZX5-F1
#
_entry.id   AF-A0A1H0IZX5-F1
#
_cell.length_a   1.000
_cell.length_b   1.000
_cell.length_c   1.000
_cell.angle_alpha   90.00
_cell.angle_beta   90.00
_cell.angle_gamma   90.00
#
_symmetry.space_group_name_H-M   'P 1'
#
loop_
_entity.id
_entity.type
_entity.pdbx_description
1 polymer ?
#
loop_
_entity_poly.entity_id
_entity_poly.type
_entity_poly.pdbx_seq_one_letter_code
_entity_poly.pdbx_strand_id
1 'polypeptide(L)'
;MDSATDQLPVPSYVFDHWQLQSDGTLMRDGQGVHIPPKELSVLRLLLGSAGTVISKDHLLDRVWPETDAAEESLTRCIYALRKLLRENKDFIATVYGQGYRFTCAVVALDTPGHTKVAAPTLAVLPFRHLDEGAALDLQDAMIRQLTTAFGEALHVIPAGLMAAYGQPVEVRAMAGQLPVDYCLSGRGSGTRERALWSVELIRGCDHVLLHGQTLDAGDPAEALSALACLLAQRIPGLRPVGDACASYPAAVAYLRGLCSVQQHTPQSLRDALVQFRYCLQLAGNYAAAWCGLADAWLGKAMLGVCEQGRAIDEAGSAISRAMSLDPASAQALVRLALLTSLRGCEDAANALFRRCLLGAEQADVHFFYAWHHWFWRRTEQATHSLEKCLRHDPECVRAKIFKERIALASKGADVVLMGRQTLQGAEPSPVLDRWRSLA
;
A
#
# COMPACT_ATOMS: atom_id res chain seq x y z
N MET A 1 10.40 30.60 -37.91
CA MET A 1 10.01 31.77 -37.12
C MET A 1 8.56 31.55 -36.71
N ASP A 2 8.34 30.63 -35.78
CA ASP A 2 8.32 30.83 -34.31
C ASP A 2 6.82 30.90 -33.92
N SER A 3 6.24 30.11 -33.03
CA SER A 3 6.79 29.49 -31.83
C SER A 3 6.03 28.19 -31.55
N ALA A 4 6.72 27.06 -31.60
CA ALA A 4 6.30 25.87 -30.88
C ALA A 4 6.49 26.21 -29.39
N THR A 5 5.43 26.58 -28.70
CA THR A 5 5.47 26.79 -27.26
C THR A 5 5.76 25.44 -26.63
N ASP A 6 6.96 25.34 -26.07
CA ASP A 6 7.43 24.30 -25.18
C ASP A 6 6.54 24.27 -23.93
N GLN A 7 5.34 23.70 -24.07
CA GLN A 7 4.46 23.41 -22.94
C GLN A 7 4.98 22.14 -22.29
N LEU A 8 5.73 22.32 -21.20
CA LEU A 8 6.01 21.27 -20.22
C LEU A 8 4.78 20.36 -20.06
N PRO A 9 4.93 19.03 -20.09
CA PRO A 9 3.80 18.11 -20.02
C PRO A 9 3.00 18.43 -18.76
N VAL A 10 1.77 18.89 -18.93
CA VAL A 10 0.93 19.28 -17.80
C VAL A 10 0.46 17.99 -17.13
N PRO A 11 0.83 17.76 -15.85
CA PRO A 11 0.50 16.51 -15.20
C PRO A 11 -1.00 16.34 -15.03
N SER A 12 -1.47 15.14 -15.31
CA SER A 12 -2.83 14.71 -15.02
C SER A 12 -2.95 14.39 -13.53
N TYR A 13 -4.08 14.74 -12.90
CA TYR A 13 -4.32 14.56 -11.47
C TYR A 13 -5.59 13.74 -11.21
N VAL A 14 -5.56 12.87 -10.21
CA VAL A 14 -6.76 12.16 -9.71
C VAL A 14 -6.94 12.46 -8.22
N PHE A 15 -8.17 12.78 -7.84
CA PHE A 15 -8.54 13.04 -6.44
C PHE A 15 -10.02 12.67 -6.20
N ASP A 16 -10.29 11.88 -5.18
CA ASP A 16 -11.64 11.32 -4.89
C ASP A 16 -12.32 10.68 -6.13
N HIS A 17 -13.41 11.28 -6.64
CA HIS A 17 -14.16 10.86 -7.83
C HIS A 17 -13.88 11.74 -9.07
N TRP A 18 -12.88 12.62 -8.97
CA TRP A 18 -12.51 13.59 -9.99
C TRP A 18 -11.19 13.21 -10.66
N GLN A 19 -11.13 13.41 -11.97
CA GLN A 19 -9.91 13.27 -12.75
C GLN A 19 -9.70 14.53 -13.59
N LEU A 20 -8.59 15.22 -13.36
CA LEU A 20 -8.15 16.32 -14.20
C LEU A 20 -7.14 15.78 -15.22
N GLN A 21 -7.52 15.82 -16.48
CA GLN A 21 -6.67 15.40 -17.59
C GLN A 21 -5.66 16.50 -17.98
N SER A 22 -4.60 16.10 -18.66
CA SER A 22 -3.54 17.01 -19.16
C SER A 22 -4.07 18.07 -20.14
N ASP A 23 -5.12 17.75 -20.89
CA ASP A 23 -5.84 18.65 -21.80
C ASP A 23 -6.68 19.73 -21.10
N GLY A 24 -6.89 19.61 -19.78
CA GLY A 24 -7.69 20.52 -18.97
C GLY A 24 -9.15 20.08 -18.78
N THR A 25 -9.52 18.89 -19.24
CA THR A 25 -10.85 18.34 -19.00
C THR A 25 -10.94 17.83 -17.56
N LEU A 26 -11.86 18.41 -16.77
CA LEU A 26 -12.20 17.87 -15.45
C LEU A 26 -13.33 16.86 -15.62
N MET A 27 -13.04 15.60 -15.31
CA MET A 27 -13.98 14.49 -15.39
C MET A 27 -14.52 14.18 -13.99
N ARG A 28 -15.83 13.95 -13.92
CA ARG A 28 -16.55 13.48 -12.74
C ARG A 28 -17.29 12.21 -13.10
N ASP A 29 -16.90 11.07 -12.53
CA ASP A 29 -17.56 9.78 -12.82
C ASP A 29 -17.66 9.47 -14.33
N GLY A 30 -16.64 9.84 -15.11
CA GLY A 30 -16.63 9.67 -16.57
C GLY A 30 -17.38 10.76 -17.36
N GLN A 31 -18.03 11.73 -16.69
CA GLN A 31 -18.69 12.87 -17.33
C GLN A 31 -17.78 14.11 -17.32
N GLY A 32 -17.61 14.73 -18.48
CA GLY A 32 -16.85 15.98 -18.61
C GLY A 32 -17.59 17.15 -17.96
N VAL A 33 -16.95 17.81 -17.00
CA VAL A 33 -17.43 19.01 -16.34
C VAL A 33 -16.63 20.21 -16.85
N HIS A 34 -17.34 21.18 -17.41
CA HIS A 34 -16.72 22.39 -17.92
C HIS A 34 -16.22 23.28 -16.78
N ILE A 35 -14.92 23.58 -16.79
CA ILE A 35 -14.28 24.54 -15.89
C ILE A 35 -13.74 25.72 -16.70
N PRO A 36 -14.01 26.97 -16.29
CA PRO A 36 -13.41 28.12 -16.96
C PRO A 36 -11.89 28.21 -16.73
N PRO A 37 -11.13 28.82 -17.66
CA PRO A 37 -9.66 28.71 -17.68
C PRO A 37 -8.95 29.21 -16.41
N LYS A 38 -9.48 30.25 -15.75
CA LYS A 38 -8.87 30.82 -14.54
C LYS A 38 -9.06 29.90 -13.35
N GLU A 39 -10.26 29.37 -13.18
CA GLU A 39 -10.59 28.36 -12.18
C GLU A 39 -9.76 27.09 -12.38
N LEU A 40 -9.56 26.67 -13.64
CA LEU A 40 -8.71 25.53 -13.97
C LEU A 40 -7.25 25.75 -13.56
N SER A 41 -6.69 26.91 -13.86
CA SER A 41 -5.32 27.26 -13.48
C SER A 41 -5.14 27.30 -11.95
N VAL A 42 -6.09 27.88 -11.22
CA VAL A 42 -6.09 27.84 -9.74
C VAL A 42 -6.17 26.41 -9.23
N LEU A 43 -7.06 25.58 -9.81
CA LEU A 43 -7.20 24.18 -9.43
C LEU A 43 -5.91 23.39 -9.66
N ARG A 44 -5.24 23.56 -10.81
CA ARG A 44 -3.96 22.90 -11.10
C ARG A 44 -2.88 23.23 -10.07
N LEU A 45 -2.77 24.49 -9.67
CA LEU A 45 -1.81 24.90 -8.64
C LEU A 45 -2.12 24.26 -7.29
N LEU A 46 -3.39 24.25 -6.89
CA LEU A 46 -3.85 23.60 -5.66
C LEU A 46 -3.61 22.08 -5.67
N LEU A 47 -3.82 21.42 -6.81
CA LEU A 47 -3.59 19.98 -6.98
C LEU A 47 -2.09 19.63 -7.01
N GLY A 48 -1.27 20.46 -7.67
CA GLY A 48 0.18 20.27 -7.72
C GLY A 48 0.89 20.49 -6.38
N SER A 49 0.25 21.24 -5.47
CA SER A 49 0.71 21.47 -4.10
C SER A 49 -0.28 20.91 -3.07
N ALA A 50 -0.90 19.76 -3.38
CA ALA A 50 -1.88 19.15 -2.50
C ALA A 50 -1.29 18.86 -1.10
N GLY A 51 -2.05 19.16 -0.06
CA GLY A 51 -1.61 19.04 1.33
C GLY A 51 -0.78 20.22 1.86
N THR A 52 -0.21 21.08 1.01
CA THR A 52 0.52 22.29 1.44
C THR A 52 -0.34 23.56 1.31
N VAL A 53 0.02 24.59 2.08
CA VAL A 53 -0.67 25.90 2.01
C VAL A 53 0.00 26.72 0.92
N ILE A 54 -0.79 27.17 -0.06
CA ILE A 54 -0.35 28.09 -1.09
C ILE A 54 -0.83 29.50 -0.71
N SER A 55 0.08 30.47 -0.76
CA SER A 55 -0.26 31.85 -0.44
C SER A 55 -1.15 32.49 -1.51
N LYS A 56 -1.95 33.48 -1.08
CA LYS A 56 -2.80 34.25 -2.00
C LYS A 56 -1.96 34.94 -3.08
N ASP A 57 -0.85 35.55 -2.68
CA ASP A 57 0.07 36.25 -3.60
C ASP A 57 0.63 35.29 -4.64
N HIS A 58 1.05 34.08 -4.23
CA HIS A 58 1.56 33.08 -5.15
C HIS A 58 0.51 32.59 -6.16
N LEU A 59 -0.75 32.47 -5.74
CA LEU A 59 -1.86 32.14 -6.64
C LEU A 59 -2.18 33.29 -7.61
N LEU A 60 -2.15 34.53 -7.11
CA LEU A 60 -2.40 35.73 -7.92
C LEU A 60 -1.31 35.89 -8.99
N ASP A 61 -0.03 35.85 -8.59
CA ASP A 61 1.12 36.01 -9.49
C ASP A 61 1.15 34.97 -10.60
N ARG A 62 0.76 33.72 -10.29
CA ARG A 62 0.83 32.60 -11.24
C ARG A 62 -0.34 32.54 -12.21
N VAL A 63 -1.55 32.92 -11.78
CA VAL A 63 -2.76 32.81 -12.61
C VAL A 63 -3.10 34.13 -13.29
N TRP A 64 -2.66 35.27 -12.74
CA TRP A 64 -2.87 36.60 -13.29
C TRP A 64 -1.55 37.41 -13.41
N PRO A 65 -0.56 36.94 -14.19
CA PRO A 65 0.76 37.61 -14.28
C PRO A 65 0.71 39.00 -14.96
N GLU A 66 -0.32 39.29 -15.76
CA GLU A 66 -0.45 40.53 -16.56
C GLU A 66 -1.69 41.36 -16.18
N THR A 67 -2.25 41.17 -14.98
CA THR A 67 -3.45 41.90 -14.55
C THR A 67 -3.32 42.25 -13.07
N ASP A 68 -3.64 43.50 -12.69
CA ASP A 68 -3.85 43.89 -11.29
C ASP A 68 -5.14 43.21 -10.77
N ALA A 69 -5.09 41.90 -10.62
CA ALA A 69 -6.20 41.10 -10.16
C ALA A 69 -6.36 41.31 -8.65
N ALA A 70 -7.47 41.93 -8.26
CA ALA A 70 -7.82 42.08 -6.85
C ALA A 70 -8.02 40.71 -6.18
N GLU A 71 -7.75 40.61 -4.88
CA GLU A 71 -8.04 39.41 -4.05
C GLU A 71 -9.48 38.89 -4.23
N GLU A 72 -10.40 39.78 -4.60
CA GLU A 72 -11.80 39.47 -4.92
C GLU A 72 -11.93 38.47 -6.09
N SER A 73 -11.04 38.55 -7.08
CA SER A 73 -11.00 37.63 -8.23
C SER A 73 -10.61 36.22 -7.80
N LEU A 74 -9.56 36.11 -6.98
CA LEU A 74 -9.15 34.82 -6.41
C LEU A 74 -10.26 34.25 -5.51
N THR A 75 -10.88 35.09 -4.69
CA THR A 75 -11.99 34.68 -3.81
C THR A 75 -13.19 34.16 -4.61
N ARG A 76 -13.52 34.79 -5.75
CA ARG A 76 -14.59 34.34 -6.66
C ARG A 76 -14.24 33.01 -7.33
N CYS A 77 -13.00 32.83 -7.80
CA CYS A 77 -12.56 31.55 -8.37
C CYS A 77 -12.61 30.42 -7.33
N ILE A 78 -12.15 30.66 -6.11
CA ILE A 78 -12.23 29.67 -5.02
C ILE A 78 -13.70 29.33 -4.68
N TYR A 79 -14.59 30.33 -4.67
CA TYR A 79 -16.02 30.07 -4.48
C TYR A 79 -16.61 29.21 -5.61
N ALA A 80 -16.27 29.50 -6.87
CA ALA A 80 -16.72 28.72 -8.02
C ALA A 80 -16.22 27.28 -7.97
N LEU A 81 -14.93 27.08 -7.67
CA LEU A 81 -14.33 25.75 -7.49
C LEU A 81 -14.99 24.97 -6.34
N ARG A 82 -15.19 25.60 -5.19
CA ARG A 82 -15.93 24.98 -4.07
C ARG A 82 -17.34 24.59 -4.48
N LYS A 83 -18.04 25.45 -5.22
CA LYS A 83 -19.41 25.17 -5.70
C LYS A 83 -19.45 24.02 -6.69
N LEU A 84 -18.42 23.87 -7.52
CA LEU A 84 -18.32 22.79 -8.48
C LEU A 84 -18.00 21.45 -7.82
N LEU A 85 -17.15 21.47 -6.80
CA LEU A 85 -16.70 20.29 -6.04
C LEU A 85 -17.67 19.88 -4.89
N ARG A 86 -18.81 20.58 -4.74
CA ARG A 86 -19.68 20.63 -3.54
C ARG A 86 -20.24 19.31 -3.01
N GLU A 87 -20.09 18.19 -3.70
CA GLU A 87 -20.69 16.92 -3.25
C GLU A 87 -19.88 16.18 -2.19
N ASN A 88 -18.59 16.47 -2.03
CA ASN A 88 -17.78 15.93 -0.91
C ASN A 88 -17.02 17.04 -0.17
N LYS A 89 -17.13 17.00 1.17
CA LYS A 89 -16.76 18.04 2.15
C LYS A 89 -15.37 18.67 1.90
N ASP A 90 -15.34 20.00 1.86
CA ASP A 90 -14.19 20.88 2.14
C ASP A 90 -12.85 20.57 1.44
N PHE A 91 -12.84 20.17 0.17
CA PHE A 91 -11.60 19.94 -0.62
C PHE A 91 -10.65 21.14 -0.67
N ILE A 92 -11.17 22.36 -0.56
CA ILE A 92 -10.37 23.58 -0.51
C ILE A 92 -10.59 24.24 0.84
N ALA A 93 -9.62 24.13 1.75
CA ALA A 93 -9.63 24.81 3.04
C ALA A 93 -8.99 26.20 2.93
N THR A 94 -9.59 27.17 3.62
CA THR A 94 -8.98 28.50 3.81
C THR A 94 -8.15 28.48 5.10
N VAL A 95 -6.88 28.84 5.00
CA VAL A 95 -6.00 29.02 6.16
C VAL A 95 -5.89 30.52 6.42
N TYR A 96 -6.45 30.96 7.54
CA TYR A 96 -6.57 32.39 7.87
C TYR A 96 -5.19 33.07 7.85
N GLY A 97 -5.08 34.18 7.11
CA GLY A 97 -3.84 34.97 6.97
C GLY A 97 -2.72 34.31 6.16
N GLN A 98 -2.89 33.09 5.65
CA GLN A 98 -1.83 32.37 4.93
C GLN A 98 -2.20 32.00 3.50
N GLY A 99 -3.45 31.62 3.22
CA GLY A 99 -3.90 31.29 1.87
C GLY A 99 -4.87 30.11 1.81
N TYR A 100 -4.68 29.23 0.83
CA TYR A 100 -5.56 28.09 0.56
C TYR A 100 -4.79 26.77 0.55
N ARG A 101 -5.45 25.70 0.97
CA ARG A 101 -4.90 24.34 0.97
C ARG A 101 -5.88 23.37 0.37
N PHE A 102 -5.40 22.52 -0.52
CA PHE A 102 -6.16 21.37 -0.99
C PHE A 102 -6.07 20.25 0.06
N THR A 103 -7.20 19.82 0.61
CA THR A 103 -7.29 18.89 1.74
C THR A 103 -7.50 17.45 1.32
N CYS A 104 -7.95 17.21 0.10
CA CYS A 104 -8.08 15.87 -0.46
C CYS A 104 -6.72 15.35 -0.94
N ALA A 105 -6.54 14.03 -0.90
CA ALA A 105 -5.35 13.40 -1.42
C ALA A 105 -5.37 13.44 -2.96
N VAL A 106 -4.25 13.87 -3.55
CA VAL A 106 -4.12 14.07 -5.00
C VAL A 106 -2.97 13.23 -5.52
N VAL A 107 -3.18 12.57 -6.66
CA VAL A 107 -2.19 11.75 -7.34
C VAL A 107 -1.84 12.36 -8.68
N ALA A 108 -0.57 12.70 -8.91
CA ALA A 108 -0.08 13.09 -10.24
C ALA A 108 0.27 11.83 -11.07
N LEU A 109 -0.23 11.75 -12.29
CA LEU A 109 -0.07 10.58 -13.17
C LEU A 109 1.21 10.64 -14.04
N ASP A 110 1.81 11.83 -14.23
CA ASP A 110 2.83 12.06 -15.27
C ASP A 110 4.27 12.30 -14.78
N THR A 111 4.62 11.92 -13.56
CA THR A 111 6.03 11.94 -13.12
C THR A 111 6.61 10.52 -13.12
N PRO A 112 7.33 10.08 -14.17
CA PRO A 112 8.27 8.97 -14.04
C PRO A 112 9.50 9.50 -13.34
N GLY A 113 9.67 9.19 -12.06
CA GLY A 113 10.85 9.61 -11.35
C GLY A 113 11.01 8.82 -10.08
N HIS A 114 11.69 7.68 -10.15
CA HIS A 114 12.69 7.28 -9.16
C HIS A 114 13.77 6.46 -9.89
N THR A 115 14.94 7.06 -10.06
CA THR A 115 16.18 6.36 -10.40
C THR A 115 16.43 5.30 -9.33
N LYS A 116 16.41 4.04 -9.74
CA LYS A 116 16.62 2.85 -8.90
C LYS A 116 18.09 2.83 -8.43
N VAL A 117 18.35 3.26 -7.20
CA VAL A 117 19.61 2.91 -6.52
C VAL A 117 19.53 1.41 -6.23
N ALA A 118 20.52 0.63 -6.66
CA ALA A 118 20.55 -0.81 -6.41
C ALA A 118 20.46 -1.07 -4.89
N ALA A 119 19.55 -1.95 -4.48
CA ALA A 119 19.32 -2.20 -3.06
C ALA A 119 20.50 -2.96 -2.42
N PRO A 120 20.86 -2.64 -1.17
CA PRO A 120 21.96 -3.29 -0.46
C PRO A 120 21.71 -4.79 -0.29
N THR A 121 22.80 -5.57 -0.28
CA THR A 121 22.79 -7.03 -0.11
C THR A 121 23.19 -7.43 1.32
N LEU A 122 22.47 -8.37 1.93
CA LEU A 122 22.70 -8.87 3.29
C LEU A 122 22.79 -10.40 3.31
N ALA A 123 23.89 -10.94 3.84
CA ALA A 123 24.01 -12.36 4.17
C ALA A 123 23.63 -12.60 5.65
N VAL A 124 22.79 -13.59 5.93
CA VAL A 124 22.56 -14.08 7.30
C VAL A 124 23.36 -15.37 7.47
N LEU A 125 24.35 -15.37 8.35
CA LEU A 125 25.20 -16.53 8.61
C LEU A 125 24.52 -17.53 9.55
N PRO A 126 24.90 -18.83 9.48
CA PRO A 126 24.41 -19.83 10.43
C PRO A 126 24.71 -19.43 11.88
N PHE A 127 23.68 -19.50 12.73
CA PHE A 127 23.82 -19.17 14.15
C PHE A 127 24.65 -20.23 14.88
N ARG A 128 25.63 -19.78 15.66
CA ARG A 128 26.54 -20.67 16.40
C ARG A 128 25.92 -21.07 17.74
N HIS A 129 26.40 -22.19 18.29
CA HIS A 129 25.95 -22.74 19.59
C HIS A 129 24.45 -23.09 19.64
N LEU A 130 23.87 -23.39 18.48
CA LEU A 130 22.56 -24.01 18.33
C LEU A 130 22.73 -25.35 17.63
N ASP A 131 21.79 -26.27 17.84
CA ASP A 131 21.70 -27.51 17.07
C ASP A 131 21.52 -27.18 15.57
N GLU A 132 22.11 -27.97 14.66
CA GLU A 132 22.11 -27.65 13.22
C GLU A 132 20.71 -27.39 12.64
N GLY A 133 19.72 -28.19 13.03
CA GLY A 133 18.32 -27.99 12.63
C GLY A 133 17.73 -26.68 13.17
N ALA A 134 17.96 -26.38 14.46
CA ALA A 134 17.46 -25.15 15.07
C ALA A 134 18.15 -23.89 14.53
N ALA A 135 19.43 -23.99 14.18
CA ALA A 135 20.17 -22.91 13.54
C ALA A 135 19.63 -22.60 12.13
N LEU A 136 19.32 -23.65 11.35
CA LEU A 136 18.74 -23.52 10.02
C LEU A 136 17.33 -22.92 10.09
N ASP A 137 16.47 -23.45 10.97
CA ASP A 137 15.10 -22.95 11.17
C ASP A 137 15.08 -21.46 11.57
N LEU A 138 16.01 -21.06 12.45
CA LEU A 138 16.16 -19.67 12.88
C LEU A 138 16.64 -18.77 11.73
N GLN A 139 17.64 -19.21 10.98
CA GLN A 139 18.15 -18.49 9.81
C GLN A 139 17.04 -18.26 8.78
N ASP A 140 16.25 -19.30 8.51
CA ASP A 140 15.10 -19.26 7.62
C ASP A 140 14.01 -18.29 8.11
N ALA A 141 13.72 -18.30 9.42
CA ALA A 141 12.78 -17.38 10.04
C ALA A 141 13.26 -15.92 9.94
N MET A 142 14.56 -15.67 10.17
CA MET A 142 15.19 -14.36 9.97
C MET A 142 15.08 -13.90 8.52
N ILE A 143 15.47 -14.72 7.56
CA ILE A 143 15.44 -14.35 6.14
C ILE A 143 14.01 -14.00 5.71
N ARG A 144 13.02 -14.82 6.09
CA ARG A 144 11.61 -14.54 5.78
C ARG A 144 11.15 -13.22 6.40
N GLN A 145 11.47 -12.97 7.67
CA GLN A 145 11.07 -11.75 8.35
C GLN A 145 11.74 -10.50 7.78
N LEU A 146 13.03 -10.56 7.45
CA LEU A 146 13.77 -9.46 6.84
C LEU A 146 13.28 -9.16 5.42
N THR A 147 13.05 -10.19 4.62
CA THR A 147 12.46 -10.03 3.28
C THR A 147 11.06 -9.40 3.37
N THR A 148 10.27 -9.80 4.37
CA THR A 148 8.94 -9.20 4.63
C THR A 148 9.05 -7.76 5.10
N ALA A 149 10.01 -7.46 5.99
CA ALA A 149 10.17 -6.14 6.59
C ALA A 149 10.72 -5.10 5.60
N PHE A 150 11.58 -5.52 4.66
CA PHE A 150 12.32 -4.59 3.79
C PHE A 150 11.97 -4.69 2.30
N GLY A 151 11.34 -5.77 1.85
CA GLY A 151 10.95 -5.94 0.45
C GLY A 151 12.11 -5.71 -0.52
N GLU A 152 11.89 -4.91 -1.57
CA GLU A 152 12.93 -4.57 -2.56
C GLU A 152 14.03 -3.64 -2.03
N ALA A 153 13.90 -3.10 -0.81
CA ALA A 153 14.91 -2.23 -0.21
C ALA A 153 16.11 -3.00 0.37
N LEU A 154 16.03 -4.33 0.48
CA LEU A 154 17.11 -5.21 0.96
C LEU A 154 17.11 -6.54 0.25
N HIS A 155 18.23 -6.92 -0.36
CA HIS A 155 18.42 -8.24 -0.94
C HIS A 155 19.06 -9.17 0.09
N VAL A 156 18.26 -10.06 0.69
CA VAL A 156 18.76 -11.04 1.66
C VAL A 156 19.15 -12.33 0.94
N ILE A 157 20.36 -12.85 1.19
CA ILE A 157 20.84 -14.08 0.58
C ILE A 157 20.11 -15.30 1.17
N PRO A 158 19.59 -16.24 0.34
CA PRO A 158 18.93 -17.46 0.80
C PRO A 158 19.81 -18.36 1.70
N ALA A 159 19.20 -18.99 2.71
CA ALA A 159 19.88 -19.86 3.68
C ALA A 159 20.66 -21.01 3.01
N GLY A 160 20.11 -21.62 1.95
CA GLY A 160 20.74 -22.73 1.25
C GLY A 160 22.11 -22.40 0.62
N LEU A 161 22.35 -21.14 0.26
CA LEU A 161 23.66 -20.69 -0.22
C LEU A 161 24.64 -20.43 0.94
N MET A 162 24.12 -20.21 2.14
CA MET A 162 24.88 -19.91 3.35
C MET A 162 25.21 -21.17 4.17
N ALA A 163 24.57 -22.32 3.89
CA ALA A 163 24.76 -23.59 4.61
C ALA A 163 26.21 -24.11 4.55
N ALA A 164 26.92 -23.87 3.44
CA ALA A 164 28.34 -24.23 3.28
C ALA A 164 29.29 -23.47 4.22
N TYR A 165 28.82 -22.39 4.86
CA TYR A 165 29.60 -21.53 5.73
C TYR A 165 29.43 -21.83 7.24
N GLY A 166 28.79 -22.96 7.59
CA GLY A 166 28.57 -23.40 8.98
C GLY A 166 29.75 -24.12 9.64
N GLN A 167 30.82 -24.44 8.90
CA GLN A 167 32.04 -25.06 9.43
C GLN A 167 32.87 -24.04 10.24
N PRO A 168 33.68 -24.47 11.24
CA PRO A 168 34.46 -23.59 12.11
C PRO A 168 35.69 -22.98 11.42
N VAL A 169 35.54 -22.53 10.18
CA VAL A 169 36.53 -21.71 9.48
C VAL A 169 36.22 -20.25 9.80
N GLU A 170 37.26 -19.51 10.15
CA GLU A 170 37.23 -18.18 10.74
C GLU A 170 36.30 -17.20 9.99
N VAL A 171 35.50 -16.43 10.74
CA VAL A 171 34.73 -15.27 10.23
C VAL A 171 35.61 -14.35 9.36
N ARG A 172 36.91 -14.28 9.67
CA ARG A 172 37.92 -13.52 8.92
C ARG A 172 38.21 -14.07 7.51
N ALA A 173 38.18 -15.38 7.30
CA ALA A 173 38.37 -15.98 5.97
C ALA A 173 37.09 -15.85 5.10
N MET A 174 35.92 -15.76 5.75
CA MET A 174 34.62 -15.70 5.08
C MET A 174 34.27 -14.31 4.57
N ALA A 175 34.61 -13.27 5.32
CA ALA A 175 34.16 -11.91 5.02
C ALA A 175 34.78 -11.37 3.71
N GLY A 176 35.96 -11.85 3.30
CA GLY A 176 36.60 -11.47 2.04
C GLY A 176 36.14 -12.21 0.78
N GLN A 177 35.28 -13.23 0.89
CA GLN A 177 34.86 -14.08 -0.24
C GLN A 177 33.39 -13.94 -0.66
N LEU A 178 32.52 -13.36 0.18
CA LEU A 178 31.15 -13.08 -0.20
C LEU A 178 31.05 -11.66 -0.79
N PRO A 179 30.54 -11.49 -2.02
CA PRO A 179 30.28 -10.17 -2.61
C PRO A 179 28.98 -9.57 -2.03
N VAL A 180 28.96 -9.32 -0.73
CA VAL A 180 27.82 -8.74 -0.01
C VAL A 180 28.17 -7.40 0.63
N ASP A 181 27.21 -6.51 0.72
CA ASP A 181 27.39 -5.21 1.37
C ASP A 181 27.40 -5.34 2.90
N TYR A 182 26.62 -6.28 3.44
CA TYR A 182 26.47 -6.53 4.87
C TYR A 182 26.39 -8.02 5.21
N CYS A 183 26.82 -8.37 6.41
CA CYS A 183 26.80 -9.71 6.95
C CYS A 183 26.27 -9.70 8.39
N LEU A 184 25.30 -10.56 8.66
CA LEU A 184 24.70 -10.76 9.97
C LEU A 184 25.18 -12.07 10.56
N SER A 185 25.92 -11.99 11.66
CA SER A 185 26.43 -13.13 12.43
C SER A 185 25.66 -13.25 13.74
N GLY A 186 25.45 -14.48 14.21
CA GLY A 186 24.68 -14.72 15.42
C GLY A 186 25.20 -15.89 16.24
N ARG A 187 24.99 -15.83 17.55
CA ARG A 187 25.22 -16.92 18.49
C ARG A 187 24.01 -17.08 19.39
N GLY A 188 23.49 -18.30 19.48
CA GLY A 188 22.53 -18.68 20.50
C GLY A 188 23.23 -18.91 21.83
N SER A 189 22.64 -18.46 22.92
CA SER A 189 23.09 -18.78 24.27
C SER A 189 21.89 -18.82 25.20
N GLY A 190 21.93 -19.62 26.27
CA GLY A 190 20.86 -19.66 27.26
C GLY A 190 20.34 -21.04 27.60
N THR A 191 19.40 -21.09 28.52
CA THR A 191 18.71 -22.30 28.98
C THR A 191 17.30 -22.36 28.39
N ARG A 192 16.58 -23.50 28.52
CA ARG A 192 15.20 -23.64 28.01
C ARG A 192 14.22 -22.57 28.51
N GLU A 193 14.51 -21.90 29.63
CA GLU A 193 13.66 -20.86 30.22
C GLU A 193 14.07 -19.42 29.84
N ARG A 194 15.29 -19.20 29.33
CA ARG A 194 15.81 -17.89 28.90
C ARG A 194 16.76 -18.08 27.72
N ALA A 195 16.20 -18.11 26.51
CA ALA A 195 16.98 -18.10 25.28
C ALA A 195 17.46 -16.67 25.01
N LEU A 196 18.73 -16.50 24.62
CA LEU A 196 19.35 -15.23 24.27
C LEU A 196 20.04 -15.35 22.92
N TRP A 197 19.86 -14.37 22.05
CA TRP A 197 20.55 -14.28 20.77
C TRP A 197 21.55 -13.15 20.79
N SER A 198 22.84 -13.46 20.71
CA SER A 198 23.86 -12.45 20.44
C SER A 198 23.98 -12.26 18.94
N VAL A 199 23.74 -11.05 18.44
CA VAL A 199 23.72 -10.73 17.00
C VAL A 199 24.75 -9.64 16.71
N GLU A 200 25.50 -9.80 15.63
CA GLU A 200 26.56 -8.92 15.15
C GLU A 200 26.31 -8.56 13.69
N LEU A 201 26.22 -7.26 13.39
CA LEU A 201 26.14 -6.72 12.04
C LEU A 201 27.51 -6.23 11.59
N ILE A 202 28.00 -6.77 10.48
CA ILE A 202 29.33 -6.55 9.94
C ILE A 202 29.21 -5.98 8.53
N ARG A 203 30.01 -4.97 8.19
CA ARG A 203 30.09 -4.43 6.82
C ARG A 203 30.99 -5.31 5.95
N GLY A 204 30.53 -5.66 4.75
CA GLY A 204 31.22 -6.61 3.88
C GLY A 204 32.55 -6.11 3.33
N CYS A 205 32.65 -4.83 2.96
CA CYS A 205 33.84 -4.29 2.27
C CYS A 205 35.09 -4.16 3.15
N ASP A 206 34.95 -3.91 4.45
CA ASP A 206 36.05 -3.62 5.38
C ASP A 206 36.00 -4.46 6.67
N HIS A 207 34.99 -5.32 6.80
CA HIS A 207 34.75 -6.22 7.93
C HIS A 207 34.59 -5.49 9.27
N VAL A 208 34.21 -4.22 9.25
CA VAL A 208 33.96 -3.43 10.46
C VAL A 208 32.66 -3.91 11.12
N LEU A 209 32.72 -4.19 12.42
CA LEU A 209 31.55 -4.42 13.25
C LEU A 209 30.77 -3.10 13.37
N LEU A 210 29.61 -3.02 12.72
CA LEU A 210 28.73 -1.87 12.78
C LEU A 210 27.89 -1.86 14.06
N HIS A 211 27.49 -3.04 14.52
CA HIS A 211 26.67 -3.18 15.71
C HIS A 211 26.73 -4.59 16.30
N GLY A 212 26.72 -4.70 17.63
CA GLY A 212 26.59 -5.98 18.33
C GLY A 212 25.61 -5.81 19.49
N GLN A 213 24.64 -6.71 19.60
CA GLN A 213 23.62 -6.67 20.66
C GLN A 213 23.18 -8.08 21.06
N THR A 214 22.81 -8.24 22.33
CA THR A 214 22.12 -9.44 22.81
C THR A 214 20.62 -9.16 22.91
N LEU A 215 19.82 -10.02 22.26
CA LEU A 215 18.37 -9.98 22.24
C LEU A 215 17.82 -11.09 23.14
N ASP A 216 16.73 -10.79 23.86
CA ASP A 216 15.96 -11.81 24.57
C ASP A 216 15.14 -12.60 23.53
N ALA A 217 15.38 -13.91 23.46
CA ALA A 217 14.75 -14.82 22.53
C ALA A 217 13.65 -15.68 23.20
N GLY A 218 13.15 -15.26 24.37
CA GLY A 218 11.99 -15.87 25.00
C GLY A 218 10.74 -15.86 24.10
N ASP A 219 10.52 -14.78 23.34
CA ASP A 219 9.59 -14.74 22.20
C ASP A 219 10.40 -14.52 20.90
N PRO A 220 10.54 -15.54 20.04
CA PRO A 220 11.33 -15.42 18.82
C PRO A 220 10.74 -14.40 17.83
N ALA A 221 9.43 -14.19 17.81
CA ALA A 221 8.82 -13.20 16.91
C ALA A 221 9.21 -11.76 17.31
N GLU A 222 9.29 -11.51 18.61
CA GLU A 222 9.76 -10.25 19.19
C GLU A 222 11.25 -10.03 18.89
N ALA A 223 12.09 -11.03 19.13
CA ALA A 223 13.52 -10.97 18.84
C ALA A 223 13.82 -10.72 17.35
N LEU A 224 13.12 -11.40 16.44
CA LEU A 224 13.23 -11.18 14.99
C LEU A 224 12.78 -9.78 14.58
N SER A 225 11.77 -9.21 15.27
CA SER A 225 11.29 -7.85 15.02
C SER A 225 12.32 -6.82 15.48
N ALA A 226 12.96 -7.04 16.63
CA ALA A 226 14.02 -6.18 17.12
C ALA A 226 15.23 -6.17 16.15
N LEU A 227 15.54 -7.33 15.59
CA LEU A 227 16.60 -7.51 14.60
C LEU A 227 16.31 -6.74 13.30
N ALA A 228 15.08 -6.77 12.80
CA ALA A 228 14.69 -5.94 11.66
C ALA A 228 14.90 -4.44 11.95
N CYS A 229 14.43 -3.94 13.11
CA CYS A 229 14.65 -2.54 13.50
C CYS A 229 16.14 -2.16 13.60
N LEU A 230 16.98 -3.04 14.11
CA LEU A 230 18.43 -2.83 14.20
C LEU A 230 19.05 -2.62 12.81
N LEU A 231 18.70 -3.46 11.84
CA LEU A 231 19.21 -3.35 10.46
C LEU A 231 18.79 -2.03 9.81
N ALA A 232 17.52 -1.63 9.97
CA ALA A 232 17.01 -0.36 9.48
C ALA A 232 17.81 0.85 10.02
N GLN A 233 18.25 0.80 11.27
CA GLN A 233 19.02 1.90 11.89
C GLN A 233 20.48 1.96 11.44
N ARG A 234 21.05 0.82 11.01
CA ARG A 234 22.51 0.67 10.81
C ARG A 234 22.92 0.61 9.35
N ILE A 235 22.03 0.22 8.45
CA ILE A 235 22.29 0.21 7.01
C ILE A 235 21.79 1.55 6.41
N PRO A 236 22.68 2.39 5.87
CA PRO A 236 22.29 3.67 5.26
C PRO A 236 21.30 3.47 4.11
N GLY A 237 20.20 4.22 4.11
CA GLY A 237 19.18 4.15 3.07
C GLY A 237 18.23 2.95 3.18
N LEU A 238 18.49 2.00 4.08
CA LEU A 238 17.58 0.88 4.33
C LEU A 238 16.41 1.36 5.19
N ARG A 239 15.22 1.36 4.60
CA ARG A 239 13.98 1.69 5.31
C ARG A 239 13.12 0.43 5.33
N PRO A 240 12.58 0.03 6.50
CA PRO A 240 11.53 -0.97 6.51
C PRO A 240 10.39 -0.43 5.67
N VAL A 241 9.61 -1.32 5.05
CA VAL A 241 8.44 -0.93 4.27
C VAL A 241 7.53 -0.10 5.20
N GLY A 242 7.50 1.21 4.96
CA GLY A 242 6.90 2.22 5.83
C GLY A 242 7.94 3.09 6.53
N ASP A 243 8.06 4.35 6.10
CA ASP A 243 8.74 5.42 6.84
C ASP A 243 8.11 5.57 8.24
N ALA A 244 8.96 5.61 9.28
CA ALA A 244 8.62 6.02 10.65
C ALA A 244 7.85 5.04 11.55
N CYS A 245 8.35 3.83 11.81
CA CYS A 245 7.95 3.15 13.04
C CYS A 245 8.70 3.75 14.24
N ALA A 246 8.07 4.69 14.95
CA ALA A 246 8.68 5.51 15.99
C ALA A 246 9.12 4.73 17.26
N SER A 247 8.65 3.49 17.44
CA SER A 247 9.00 2.67 18.60
C SER A 247 8.86 1.16 18.33
N TYR A 248 9.62 0.35 19.07
CA TYR A 248 9.57 -1.11 18.98
C TYR A 248 8.16 -1.70 19.22
N PRO A 249 7.39 -1.26 20.25
CA PRO A 249 6.01 -1.71 20.42
C PRO A 249 5.10 -1.38 19.23
N ALA A 250 5.31 -0.24 18.57
CA ALA A 250 4.54 0.12 17.38
C ALA A 250 4.87 -0.81 16.20
N ALA A 251 6.14 -1.22 16.05
CA ALA A 251 6.57 -2.13 14.99
C ALA A 251 5.97 -3.53 15.18
N VAL A 252 6.01 -4.05 16.41
CA VAL A 252 5.40 -5.34 16.75
C VAL A 252 3.89 -5.32 16.50
N ALA A 253 3.20 -4.25 16.94
CA ALA A 253 1.77 -4.08 16.70
C ALA A 253 1.44 -4.04 15.19
N TYR A 254 2.24 -3.33 14.40
CA TYR A 254 2.08 -3.27 12.95
C TYR A 254 2.25 -4.64 12.28
N LEU A 255 3.33 -5.37 12.62
CA LEU A 255 3.59 -6.70 12.06
C LEU A 255 2.50 -7.71 12.45
N ARG A 256 2.03 -7.70 13.70
CA ARG A 256 0.89 -8.53 14.14
C ARG A 256 -0.39 -8.19 13.35
N GLY A 257 -0.61 -6.91 13.07
CA GLY A 257 -1.69 -6.44 12.20
C GLY A 257 -1.61 -7.02 10.79
N LEU A 258 -0.43 -6.95 10.16
CA LEU A 258 -0.20 -7.50 8.81
C LEU A 258 -0.45 -9.01 8.75
N CYS A 259 0.10 -9.78 9.70
CA CYS A 259 -0.14 -11.22 9.78
C CYS A 259 -1.64 -11.56 9.89
N SER A 260 -2.37 -10.77 10.67
CA SER A 260 -3.81 -10.95 10.87
C SER A 260 -4.62 -10.62 9.60
N VAL A 261 -4.21 -9.62 8.82
CA VAL A 261 -4.79 -9.31 7.50
C VAL A 261 -4.56 -10.46 6.52
N GLN A 262 -3.36 -11.06 6.51
CA GLN A 262 -3.04 -12.16 5.60
C GLN A 262 -3.91 -13.39 5.85
N GLN A 263 -4.22 -13.72 7.11
CA GLN A 263 -5.15 -14.83 7.43
C GLN A 263 -6.55 -14.62 6.85
N HIS A 264 -6.97 -13.36 6.68
CA HIS A 264 -8.20 -12.96 5.98
C HIS A 264 -9.49 -13.67 6.45
N THR A 265 -9.65 -13.83 7.76
CA THR A 265 -10.87 -14.35 8.40
C THR A 265 -11.64 -13.23 9.10
N PRO A 266 -12.94 -13.41 9.42
CA PRO A 266 -13.70 -12.41 10.16
C PRO A 266 -13.06 -12.07 11.52
N GLN A 267 -12.49 -13.07 12.19
CA GLN A 267 -11.79 -12.87 13.47
C GLN A 267 -10.45 -12.18 13.27
N SER A 268 -9.61 -12.65 12.36
CA SER A 268 -8.28 -12.07 12.14
C SER A 268 -8.35 -10.63 11.65
N LEU A 269 -9.38 -10.24 10.87
CA LEU A 269 -9.59 -8.85 10.48
C LEU A 269 -10.05 -7.96 11.65
N ARG A 270 -10.78 -8.50 12.64
CA ARG A 270 -11.06 -7.76 13.89
C ARG A 270 -9.78 -7.55 14.68
N ASP A 271 -8.95 -8.58 14.80
CA ASP A 271 -7.68 -8.51 15.52
C ASP A 271 -6.71 -7.55 14.83
N ALA A 272 -6.66 -7.55 13.50
CA ALA A 272 -5.90 -6.60 12.70
C ALA A 272 -6.27 -5.14 13.01
N LEU A 273 -7.58 -4.81 13.07
CA LEU A 273 -8.05 -3.47 13.42
C LEU A 273 -7.57 -3.05 14.81
N VAL A 274 -7.58 -3.97 15.79
CA VAL A 274 -7.08 -3.70 17.15
C VAL A 274 -5.58 -3.41 17.12
N GLN A 275 -4.80 -4.24 16.43
CA GLN A 275 -3.34 -4.10 16.34
C GLN A 275 -2.92 -2.82 15.61
N PHE A 276 -3.55 -2.48 14.47
CA PHE A 276 -3.24 -1.23 13.77
C PHE A 276 -3.65 0.00 14.57
N ARG A 277 -4.79 -0.01 15.27
CA ARG A 277 -5.18 1.10 16.16
C ARG A 277 -4.19 1.26 17.31
N TYR A 278 -3.75 0.16 17.90
CA TYR A 278 -2.72 0.19 18.94
C TYR A 278 -1.39 0.73 18.41
N CYS A 279 -0.98 0.29 17.21
CA CYS A 279 0.18 0.83 16.51
C CYS A 279 0.07 2.36 16.32
N LEU A 280 -1.10 2.85 15.87
CA LEU A 280 -1.35 4.27 15.64
C LEU A 280 -1.44 5.10 16.93
N GLN A 281 -1.82 4.50 18.06
CA GLN A 281 -1.73 5.15 19.37
C GLN A 281 -0.27 5.39 19.78
N LEU A 282 0.63 4.46 19.42
CA LEU A 282 2.06 4.53 19.73
C LEU A 282 2.84 5.39 18.72
N ALA A 283 2.45 5.35 17.44
CA ALA A 283 3.11 6.03 16.33
C ALA A 283 2.06 6.56 15.33
N GLY A 284 1.42 7.69 15.67
CA GLY A 284 0.33 8.26 14.86
C GLY A 284 0.76 8.79 13.48
N ASN A 285 2.07 9.02 13.28
CA ASN A 285 2.68 9.43 12.02
C ASN A 285 3.11 8.24 11.14
N TYR A 286 2.79 7.00 11.52
CA TYR A 286 3.21 5.83 10.76
C TYR A 286 2.24 5.54 9.60
N ALA A 287 2.59 6.02 8.40
CA ALA A 287 1.73 5.94 7.21
C ALA A 287 1.33 4.51 6.85
N ALA A 288 2.24 3.54 6.99
CA ALA A 288 1.97 2.14 6.65
C ALA A 288 0.92 1.49 7.57
N ALA A 289 0.85 1.88 8.85
CA ALA A 289 -0.18 1.40 9.75
C ALA A 289 -1.58 1.92 9.37
N TRP A 290 -1.68 3.13 8.81
CA TRP A 290 -2.92 3.64 8.23
C TRP A 290 -3.33 2.82 6.98
N CYS A 291 -2.39 2.44 6.12
CA CYS A 291 -2.65 1.53 4.99
C CYS A 291 -3.15 0.15 5.47
N GLY A 292 -2.52 -0.42 6.51
CA GLY A 292 -2.97 -1.69 7.10
C GLY A 292 -4.37 -1.59 7.73
N LEU A 293 -4.69 -0.45 8.37
CA LEU A 293 -6.03 -0.19 8.88
C LEU A 293 -7.07 -0.16 7.75
N ALA A 294 -6.73 0.45 6.60
CA ALA A 294 -7.56 0.44 5.41
C ALA A 294 -7.76 -0.98 4.87
N ASP A 295 -6.71 -1.80 4.81
CA ASP A 295 -6.81 -3.20 4.37
C ASP A 295 -7.74 -4.04 5.24
N ALA A 296 -7.71 -3.82 6.56
CA ALA A 296 -8.58 -4.54 7.47
C ALA A 296 -10.05 -4.17 7.22
N TRP A 297 -10.36 -2.89 6.98
CA TRP A 297 -11.71 -2.45 6.62
C TRP A 297 -12.15 -2.95 5.23
N LEU A 298 -11.30 -2.81 4.23
CA LEU A 298 -11.54 -3.32 2.88
C LEU A 298 -11.76 -4.84 2.93
N GLY A 299 -10.94 -5.59 3.66
CA GLY A 299 -11.10 -7.02 3.87
C GLY A 299 -12.44 -7.38 4.51
N LYS A 300 -12.94 -6.59 5.46
CA LYS A 300 -14.27 -6.81 6.05
C LYS A 300 -15.40 -6.52 5.06
N ALA A 301 -15.28 -5.48 4.25
CA ALA A 301 -16.21 -5.21 3.15
C ALA A 301 -16.21 -6.36 2.14
N MET A 302 -15.02 -6.87 1.82
CA MET A 302 -14.80 -7.98 0.88
C MET A 302 -15.43 -9.29 1.35
N LEU A 303 -15.36 -9.60 2.65
CA LEU A 303 -16.00 -10.76 3.25
C LEU A 303 -17.51 -10.55 3.54
N GLY A 304 -18.03 -9.34 3.40
CA GLY A 304 -19.43 -9.02 3.73
C GLY A 304 -19.74 -9.10 5.23
N VAL A 305 -18.75 -8.93 6.10
CA VAL A 305 -18.89 -9.04 7.57
C VAL A 305 -19.12 -7.70 8.27
N CYS A 306 -19.33 -6.64 7.49
CA CYS A 306 -19.77 -5.34 7.97
C CYS A 306 -20.54 -4.61 6.86
N GLU A 307 -21.27 -3.55 7.24
CA GLU A 307 -21.91 -2.65 6.28
C GLU A 307 -20.88 -2.05 5.32
N GLN A 308 -21.15 -2.16 4.01
CA GLN A 308 -20.23 -1.70 2.96
C GLN A 308 -19.94 -0.20 3.06
N GLY A 309 -20.97 0.63 3.26
CA GLY A 309 -20.80 2.09 3.39
C GLY A 309 -19.83 2.47 4.51
N ARG A 310 -20.03 1.90 5.71
CA ARG A 310 -19.14 2.12 6.84
C ARG A 310 -17.69 1.71 6.55
N ALA A 311 -17.49 0.55 5.92
CA ALA A 311 -16.15 0.07 5.61
C ALA A 311 -15.44 0.95 4.58
N ILE A 312 -16.16 1.45 3.58
CA ILE A 312 -15.66 2.40 2.58
C ILE A 312 -15.28 3.73 3.24
N ASP A 313 -16.11 4.24 4.16
CA ASP A 313 -15.84 5.51 4.85
C ASP A 313 -14.62 5.43 5.78
N GLU A 314 -14.51 4.33 6.53
CA GLU A 314 -13.40 4.10 7.45
C GLU A 314 -12.09 3.83 6.69
N ALA A 315 -12.13 3.03 5.61
CA ALA A 315 -10.99 2.82 4.73
C ALA A 315 -10.54 4.14 4.06
N GLY A 316 -11.50 4.94 3.56
CA GLY A 316 -11.20 6.24 2.96
C GLY A 316 -10.56 7.22 3.94
N SER A 317 -11.04 7.26 5.19
CA SER A 317 -10.43 8.07 6.24
C SER A 317 -8.99 7.64 6.51
N ALA A 318 -8.74 6.32 6.59
CA ALA A 318 -7.41 5.78 6.81
C ALA A 318 -6.45 6.07 5.64
N ILE A 319 -6.90 5.86 4.39
CA ILE A 319 -6.10 6.14 3.18
C ILE A 319 -5.76 7.63 3.09
N SER A 320 -6.73 8.52 3.35
CA SER A 320 -6.48 9.97 3.36
C SER A 320 -5.40 10.36 4.38
N ARG A 321 -5.43 9.76 5.58
CA ARG A 321 -4.37 9.96 6.58
C ARG A 321 -3.03 9.42 6.11
N ALA A 322 -2.97 8.22 5.52
CA ALA A 322 -1.75 7.65 4.97
C ALA A 322 -1.12 8.57 3.91
N MET A 323 -1.91 9.06 2.95
CA MET A 323 -1.44 9.94 1.88
C MET A 323 -1.05 11.34 2.38
N SER A 324 -1.65 11.82 3.47
CA SER A 324 -1.22 13.09 4.09
C SER A 324 0.16 12.99 4.74
N LEU A 325 0.57 11.78 5.14
CA LEU A 325 1.88 11.50 5.74
C LEU A 325 2.93 11.16 4.67
N ASP A 326 2.54 10.38 3.66
CA ASP A 326 3.38 10.00 2.53
C ASP A 326 2.57 10.09 1.21
N PRO A 327 2.64 11.25 0.51
CA PRO A 327 1.94 11.46 -0.76
C PRO A 327 2.44 10.55 -1.90
N ALA A 328 3.65 10.01 -1.80
CA ALA A 328 4.26 9.16 -2.81
C ALA A 328 4.03 7.65 -2.54
N SER A 329 3.27 7.31 -1.49
CA SER A 329 3.05 5.93 -1.07
C SER A 329 2.32 5.10 -2.13
N ALA A 330 3.05 4.17 -2.76
CA ALA A 330 2.46 3.19 -3.67
C ALA A 330 1.40 2.31 -2.98
N GLN A 331 1.59 2.03 -1.69
CA GLN A 331 0.64 1.26 -0.88
C GLN A 331 -0.67 2.03 -0.67
N ALA A 332 -0.61 3.33 -0.35
CA ALA A 332 -1.83 4.12 -0.21
C ALA A 332 -2.55 4.28 -1.56
N LEU A 333 -1.78 4.47 -2.64
CA LEU A 333 -2.30 4.68 -3.99
C LEU A 333 -3.15 3.50 -4.50
N VAL A 334 -2.69 2.26 -4.34
CA VAL A 334 -3.47 1.08 -4.79
C VAL A 334 -4.77 0.91 -4.02
N ARG A 335 -4.76 1.24 -2.71
CA ARG A 335 -5.95 1.17 -1.85
C ARG A 335 -6.95 2.27 -2.23
N LEU A 336 -6.45 3.46 -2.58
CA LEU A 336 -7.27 4.52 -3.16
C LEU A 336 -7.92 4.07 -4.47
N ALA A 337 -7.17 3.41 -5.36
CA ALA A 337 -7.71 2.90 -6.62
C ALA A 337 -8.89 1.95 -6.41
N LEU A 338 -8.76 1.00 -5.47
CA LEU A 338 -9.87 0.11 -5.12
C LEU A 338 -11.03 0.89 -4.49
N LEU A 339 -10.76 1.81 -3.57
CA LEU A 339 -11.80 2.59 -2.90
C LEU A 339 -12.61 3.42 -3.90
N THR A 340 -11.94 4.08 -4.83
CA THR A 340 -12.55 4.83 -5.95
C THR A 340 -13.43 3.90 -6.80
N SER A 341 -12.98 2.66 -7.04
CA SER A 341 -13.80 1.65 -7.72
C SER A 341 -15.06 1.28 -6.94
N LEU A 342 -14.93 1.02 -5.63
CA LEU A 342 -16.05 0.62 -4.76
C LEU A 342 -17.07 1.75 -4.57
N ARG A 343 -16.67 3.00 -4.80
CA ARG A 343 -17.56 4.18 -4.84
C ARG A 343 -18.30 4.35 -6.17
N GLY A 344 -18.01 3.52 -7.18
CA GLY A 344 -18.68 3.56 -8.48
C GLY A 344 -17.94 4.36 -9.56
N CYS A 345 -16.72 4.85 -9.29
CA CYS A 345 -15.96 5.68 -10.22
C CYS A 345 -14.99 4.82 -11.05
N GLU A 346 -15.50 4.14 -12.09
CA GLU A 346 -14.71 3.15 -12.84
C GLU A 346 -13.46 3.73 -13.50
N ASP A 347 -13.62 4.81 -14.28
CA ASP A 347 -12.54 5.38 -15.09
C ASP A 347 -11.40 5.91 -14.23
N ALA A 348 -11.75 6.60 -13.14
CA ALA A 348 -10.78 7.12 -12.18
C ALA A 348 -10.02 5.98 -11.49
N ALA A 349 -10.71 4.91 -11.10
CA ALA A 349 -10.07 3.72 -10.53
C ALA A 349 -9.11 3.08 -11.53
N ASN A 350 -9.51 2.91 -12.79
CA ASN A 350 -8.67 2.36 -13.85
C ASN A 350 -7.42 3.20 -14.10
N ALA A 351 -7.55 4.53 -14.11
CA ALA A 351 -6.40 5.43 -14.23
C ALA A 351 -5.41 5.24 -13.08
N LEU A 352 -5.91 5.11 -11.84
CA LEU A 352 -5.09 4.86 -10.66
C LEU A 352 -4.40 3.48 -10.71
N PHE A 353 -5.11 2.42 -11.09
CA PHE A 353 -4.51 1.09 -11.23
C PHE A 353 -3.43 1.05 -12.32
N ARG A 354 -3.65 1.71 -13.46
CA ARG A 354 -2.62 1.86 -14.50
C ARG A 354 -1.38 2.56 -13.96
N ARG A 355 -1.56 3.62 -13.16
CA ARG A 355 -0.44 4.31 -12.49
C ARG A 355 0.31 3.39 -11.53
N CYS A 356 -0.39 2.58 -10.74
CA CYS A 356 0.23 1.58 -9.86
C CYS A 356 1.05 0.56 -10.66
N LEU A 357 0.52 0.08 -11.79
CA LEU A 357 1.16 -0.91 -12.66
C LEU A 357 2.38 -0.36 -13.41
N LEU A 358 2.44 0.96 -13.66
CA LEU A 358 3.64 1.63 -14.20
C LEU A 358 4.79 1.73 -13.19
N GLY A 359 4.50 1.52 -11.90
CA GLY A 359 5.49 1.44 -10.83
C GLY A 359 6.15 0.06 -10.74
N ALA A 360 6.49 -0.37 -9.54
CA ALA A 360 6.95 -1.74 -9.28
C ALA A 360 5.77 -2.71 -9.36
N GLU A 361 5.90 -3.79 -10.14
CA GLU A 361 4.92 -4.88 -10.17
C GLU A 361 4.89 -5.59 -8.81
N GLN A 362 3.87 -5.29 -8.00
CA GLN A 362 3.66 -5.88 -6.69
C GLN A 362 2.42 -6.78 -6.68
N ALA A 363 2.50 -7.88 -5.93
CA ALA A 363 1.37 -8.81 -5.74
C ALA A 363 0.09 -8.09 -5.27
N ASP A 364 0.25 -7.11 -4.38
CA ASP A 364 -0.84 -6.31 -3.78
C ASP A 364 -1.63 -5.52 -4.85
N VAL A 365 -0.94 -4.97 -5.85
CA VAL A 365 -1.56 -4.23 -6.97
C VAL A 365 -2.47 -5.14 -7.79
N HIS A 366 -1.98 -6.34 -8.12
CA HIS A 366 -2.76 -7.31 -8.86
C HIS A 366 -3.95 -7.86 -8.06
N PHE A 367 -3.81 -8.05 -6.75
CA PHE A 367 -4.92 -8.44 -5.88
C PHE A 367 -6.05 -7.42 -5.87
N PHE A 368 -5.74 -6.14 -5.65
CA PHE A 368 -6.75 -5.08 -5.62
C PHE A 368 -7.34 -4.79 -7.01
N TYR A 369 -6.54 -4.93 -8.07
CA TYR A 369 -7.05 -4.76 -9.43
C TYR A 369 -7.99 -5.90 -9.86
N ALA A 370 -7.74 -7.12 -9.39
CA ALA A 370 -8.70 -8.21 -9.55
C ALA A 370 -10.05 -7.89 -8.90
N TRP A 371 -10.03 -7.25 -7.72
CA TRP A 371 -11.24 -6.80 -7.04
C TRP A 371 -12.00 -5.74 -7.82
N HIS A 372 -11.28 -4.78 -8.40
CA HIS A 372 -11.87 -3.81 -9.32
C HIS A 372 -12.57 -4.49 -10.51
N HIS A 373 -11.88 -5.37 -11.22
CA HIS A 373 -12.46 -6.08 -12.36
C HIS A 373 -13.70 -6.88 -11.95
N TRP A 374 -13.64 -7.59 -10.83
CA TRP A 374 -14.76 -8.38 -10.34
C TRP A 374 -15.97 -7.52 -9.96
N PHE A 375 -15.75 -6.39 -9.28
CA PHE A 375 -16.80 -5.44 -8.91
C PHE A 375 -17.56 -4.93 -10.15
N TRP A 376 -16.84 -4.66 -11.24
CA TRP A 376 -17.39 -4.26 -12.53
C TRP A 376 -17.81 -5.43 -13.44
N ARG A 377 -18.00 -6.62 -12.88
CA ARG A 377 -18.47 -7.86 -13.56
C ARG A 377 -17.55 -8.37 -14.68
N ARG A 378 -16.26 -8.05 -14.65
CA ARG A 378 -15.22 -8.49 -15.60
C ARG A 378 -14.48 -9.70 -15.04
N THR A 379 -15.18 -10.83 -14.93
CA THR A 379 -14.71 -12.03 -14.23
C THR A 379 -13.41 -12.61 -14.81
N GLU A 380 -13.24 -12.64 -16.13
CA GLU A 380 -11.99 -13.14 -16.76
C GLU A 380 -10.78 -12.29 -16.39
N GLN A 381 -10.92 -10.97 -16.44
CA GLN A 381 -9.86 -10.02 -16.10
C GLN A 381 -9.51 -10.08 -14.61
N ALA A 382 -10.52 -10.33 -13.76
CA ALA A 382 -10.31 -10.55 -12.33
C ALA A 382 -9.48 -11.82 -12.08
N THR A 383 -9.81 -12.93 -12.73
CA THR A 383 -9.05 -14.19 -12.62
C THR A 383 -7.61 -14.03 -13.12
N HIS A 384 -7.40 -13.37 -14.27
CA HIS A 384 -6.07 -13.10 -14.81
C HIS A 384 -5.22 -12.24 -13.87
N SER A 385 -5.82 -11.22 -13.26
CA SER A 385 -5.15 -10.39 -12.25
C SER A 385 -4.81 -11.19 -11.00
N LEU A 386 -5.67 -12.10 -10.54
CA LEU A 386 -5.36 -13.00 -9.42
C LEU A 386 -4.21 -13.96 -9.74
N GLU A 387 -4.12 -14.48 -10.96
CA GLU A 387 -3.01 -15.34 -11.38
C GLU A 387 -1.69 -14.59 -11.41
N LYS A 388 -1.69 -13.30 -11.77
CA LYS A 388 -0.51 -12.43 -11.62
C LYS A 388 -0.14 -12.26 -10.15
N CYS A 389 -1.11 -11.94 -9.29
CA CYS A 389 -0.89 -11.82 -7.85
C CYS A 389 -0.23 -13.08 -7.26
N LEU A 390 -0.78 -14.26 -7.56
CA LEU A 390 -0.28 -15.54 -7.04
C LEU A 390 1.05 -15.98 -7.65
N ARG A 391 1.47 -15.43 -8.79
CA ARG A 391 2.83 -15.62 -9.32
C ARG A 391 3.88 -14.87 -8.52
N HIS A 392 3.54 -13.68 -8.03
CA HIS A 392 4.44 -12.88 -7.18
C HIS A 392 4.41 -13.33 -5.72
N ASP A 393 3.24 -13.72 -5.20
CA ASP A 393 3.06 -14.23 -3.85
C ASP A 393 2.18 -15.49 -3.85
N PRO A 394 2.78 -16.68 -4.03
CA PRO A 394 2.07 -17.95 -4.04
C PRO A 394 1.35 -18.27 -2.74
N GLU A 395 1.73 -17.64 -1.62
CA GLU A 395 1.15 -17.89 -0.30
C GLU A 395 0.08 -16.88 0.10
N CYS A 396 -0.30 -15.96 -0.79
CA CYS A 396 -1.33 -14.97 -0.54
C CYS A 396 -2.72 -15.60 -0.30
N VAL A 397 -3.07 -15.85 0.96
CA VAL A 397 -4.31 -16.52 1.38
C VAL A 397 -5.55 -15.78 0.88
N ARG A 398 -5.61 -14.45 1.02
CA ARG A 398 -6.74 -13.64 0.52
C ARG A 398 -6.94 -13.76 -0.99
N ALA A 399 -5.87 -13.90 -1.77
CA ALA A 399 -5.95 -14.09 -3.21
C ALA A 399 -6.47 -15.50 -3.56
N LYS A 400 -6.02 -16.53 -2.84
CA LYS A 400 -6.55 -17.91 -2.95
C LYS A 400 -8.06 -17.95 -2.65
N ILE A 401 -8.48 -17.39 -1.52
CA ILE A 401 -9.90 -17.31 -1.12
C ILE A 401 -10.72 -16.58 -2.19
N PHE A 402 -10.21 -15.45 -2.70
CA PHE A 402 -10.93 -14.68 -3.70
C PHE A 402 -11.05 -15.44 -5.04
N LYS A 403 -10.01 -16.15 -5.48
CA LYS A 403 -10.05 -17.02 -6.66
C LYS A 403 -11.14 -18.09 -6.54
N GLU A 404 -11.20 -18.78 -5.40
CA GLU A 404 -12.25 -19.77 -5.13
C GLU A 404 -13.64 -19.14 -5.15
N ARG A 405 -13.80 -17.93 -4.59
CA ARG A 405 -15.08 -17.22 -4.62
C ARG A 405 -15.53 -16.87 -6.04
N ILE A 406 -14.61 -16.44 -6.90
CA ILE A 406 -14.91 -16.20 -8.31
C ILE A 406 -15.35 -17.49 -9.01
N ALA A 407 -14.64 -18.59 -8.78
CA ALA A 407 -14.98 -19.89 -9.35
C ALA A 407 -16.39 -20.35 -8.90
N LEU A 408 -16.72 -20.20 -7.62
CA LEU A 408 -18.06 -20.51 -7.09
C LEU A 408 -19.15 -19.63 -7.69
N ALA A 409 -18.90 -18.33 -7.86
CA ALA A 409 -19.87 -17.41 -8.47
C ALA A 409 -20.13 -17.76 -9.94
N SER A 410 -19.10 -18.16 -10.69
CA SER A 410 -19.25 -18.59 -12.09
C SER A 410 -20.05 -19.89 -12.22
N LYS A 411 -19.79 -20.88 -11.36
CA LYS A 411 -20.53 -22.15 -11.33
C LYS A 411 -21.96 -22.00 -10.79
N GLY A 412 -22.18 -21.10 -9.84
CA GLY A 412 -23.50 -20.81 -9.27
C GLY A 412 -24.47 -20.23 -10.30
N ALA A 413 -23.98 -19.43 -11.26
CA ALA A 413 -24.77 -18.96 -12.38
C ALA A 413 -25.24 -20.13 -13.26
N ASP A 414 -24.37 -21.10 -13.55
CA ASP A 414 -24.72 -22.32 -14.31
C ASP A 414 -25.72 -23.21 -13.56
N VAL A 415 -25.62 -23.31 -12.23
CA VAL A 415 -26.56 -24.09 -11.41
C VAL A 415 -27.95 -23.42 -11.36
N VAL A 416 -28.01 -22.10 -11.28
CA VAL A 416 -29.29 -21.35 -11.34
C VAL A 416 -29.88 -21.40 -12.76
N LEU A 417 -29.05 -21.36 -13.81
CA LEU A 417 -29.48 -21.50 -15.20
C LEU A 417 -29.99 -22.93 -15.47
N MET A 418 -29.28 -23.96 -15.01
CA MET A 418 -29.71 -25.36 -15.06
C MET A 418 -31.02 -25.55 -14.30
N GLY A 419 -31.14 -24.97 -13.10
CA GLY A 419 -32.38 -25.02 -12.30
C GLY A 419 -33.56 -24.36 -13.02
N ARG A 420 -33.36 -23.23 -13.70
CA ARG A 420 -34.40 -22.60 -14.53
C ARG A 420 -34.81 -23.47 -15.73
N GLN A 421 -33.85 -24.12 -16.39
CA GLN A 421 -34.13 -25.00 -17.54
C GLN A 421 -34.88 -26.28 -17.12
N THR A 422 -34.56 -26.84 -15.95
CA THR A 422 -35.32 -27.99 -15.40
C THR A 422 -36.73 -27.60 -14.96
N LEU A 423 -36.93 -26.36 -14.52
CA LEU A 423 -38.23 -25.82 -14.08
C LEU A 423 -39.11 -25.26 -15.21
N GLN A 424 -38.62 -25.20 -16.45
CA GLN A 424 -39.44 -24.85 -17.62
C GLN A 424 -40.32 -26.00 -18.13
N GLY A 425 -40.04 -27.24 -17.71
CA GLY A 425 -40.84 -28.44 -18.05
C GLY A 425 -41.68 -29.01 -16.89
N ALA A 426 -41.68 -28.38 -15.71
CA ALA A 426 -42.39 -28.86 -14.54
C ALA A 426 -43.80 -28.24 -14.43
N GLU A 427 -44.79 -29.06 -14.05
CA GLU A 427 -46.18 -28.61 -13.82
C GLU A 427 -46.26 -27.53 -12.73
N PRO A 428 -47.17 -26.55 -12.86
CA PRO A 428 -47.27 -25.42 -11.96
C PRO A 428 -47.55 -25.87 -10.52
N SER A 429 -46.70 -25.42 -9.60
CA SER A 429 -46.79 -25.68 -8.17
C SER A 429 -46.55 -24.36 -7.40
N PRO A 430 -47.30 -24.11 -6.31
CA PRO A 430 -47.17 -22.87 -5.53
C PRO A 430 -45.78 -22.68 -4.89
N VAL A 431 -44.99 -23.75 -4.79
CA VAL A 431 -43.58 -23.68 -4.35
C VAL A 431 -42.68 -23.15 -5.47
N LEU A 432 -42.96 -23.52 -6.72
CA LEU A 432 -42.20 -23.08 -7.89
C LEU A 432 -42.50 -21.63 -8.27
N ASP A 433 -43.73 -21.16 -8.03
CA ASP A 433 -44.10 -19.76 -8.29
C ASP A 433 -43.46 -18.79 -7.29
N ARG A 434 -43.25 -19.21 -6.03
CA ARG A 434 -42.45 -18.43 -5.05
C ARG A 434 -40.98 -18.30 -5.45
N TRP A 435 -40.42 -19.32 -6.10
CA TRP A 435 -39.04 -19.29 -6.60
C TRP A 435 -38.90 -18.44 -7.88
N ARG A 436 -39.95 -18.37 -8.71
CA ARG A 436 -40.02 -17.47 -9.87
C ARG A 436 -40.16 -15.99 -9.47
N SER A 437 -40.78 -15.69 -8.33
CA SER A 437 -41.02 -14.32 -7.83
C SER A 437 -39.89 -13.72 -6.97
N LEU A 438 -38.88 -14.51 -6.60
CA LEU A 438 -37.71 -14.05 -5.83
C LEU A 438 -36.54 -13.56 -6.72
N ALA A 439 -36.82 -13.27 -7.99
CA ALA A 439 -35.88 -12.68 -8.95
C ALA A 439 -36.40 -11.33 -9.44
#